data_AF-A0A0V1KRP5-F1
#
_entry.id   AF-A0A0V1KRP5-F1
#
_cell.length_a   1.000
_cell.length_b   1.000
_cell.length_c   1.000
_cell.angle_alpha   90.00
_cell.angle_beta   90.00
_cell.angle_gamma   90.00
#
_symmetry.space_group_name_H-M   'P 1'
#
loop_
_entity.id
_entity.type
_entity.pdbx_description
1 polymer ?
#
loop_
_entity_poly.entity_id
_entity_poly.type
_entity_poly.pdbx_seq_one_letter_code
_entity_poly.pdbx_strand_id
1 'polypeptide(L)'
;MPNIVRSYNTSMGGVDLLDKLAAAYRPTIRSKKWYWPLFINAVNVAMVAAWRIHCFIEERPLSHLEFRRQVVLSLLQSERAATPRAASDSMSQLPDIRFDGVNHILGTGPQGRCKVCKRNTKNMCKKCNVRLHAERGKQCFEIYHQQK
;
A
#
# COMPACT_ATOMS: atom_id res chain seq x y z
N MET A 1 -32.65 25.10 -35.41
CA MET A 1 -31.28 25.44 -34.96
C MET A 1 -30.28 25.12 -36.06
N PRO A 2 -29.31 26.01 -36.35
CA PRO A 2 -28.24 25.76 -37.32
C PRO A 2 -27.40 24.53 -36.97
N ASN A 3 -26.96 23.77 -37.99
CA ASN A 3 -26.18 22.54 -37.79
C ASN A 3 -24.85 22.78 -37.05
N ILE A 4 -24.22 23.95 -37.24
CA ILE A 4 -23.01 24.36 -36.53
C ILE A 4 -23.21 24.44 -35.02
N VAL A 5 -24.35 25.01 -34.58
CA VAL A 5 -24.69 25.12 -33.15
C VAL A 5 -24.98 23.74 -32.56
N ARG A 6 -25.63 22.85 -33.33
CA ARG A 6 -25.88 21.47 -32.91
C ARG A 6 -24.58 20.69 -32.70
N SER A 7 -23.64 20.75 -33.66
CA SER A 7 -22.35 20.06 -33.55
C SER A 7 -21.54 20.55 -32.34
N TYR A 8 -21.55 21.86 -32.09
CA TYR A 8 -20.88 22.45 -30.93
C TYR A 8 -21.48 21.91 -29.61
N ASN A 9 -22.80 21.97 -29.47
CA ASN A 9 -23.49 21.52 -28.26
C ASN A 9 -23.29 20.02 -27.99
N THR A 10 -23.17 19.19 -29.02
CA THR A 10 -22.90 17.75 -28.86
C THR A 10 -21.49 17.48 -28.33
N SER A 11 -20.48 18.27 -28.74
CA SER A 11 -19.07 18.02 -28.40
C SER A 11 -18.57 18.80 -27.16
N MET A 12 -19.26 19.87 -26.75
CA MET A 12 -18.82 20.77 -25.67
C MET A 12 -18.70 20.07 -24.30
N GLY A 13 -19.56 19.09 -24.00
CA GLY A 13 -19.69 18.51 -22.65
C GLY A 13 -18.60 17.50 -22.24
N GLY A 14 -17.61 17.22 -23.11
CA GLY A 14 -16.60 16.21 -22.84
C GLY A 14 -15.71 16.55 -21.64
N VAL A 15 -15.31 17.81 -21.50
CA VAL A 15 -14.46 18.28 -20.39
C VAL A 15 -15.24 18.26 -19.07
N ASP A 16 -16.46 18.79 -19.06
CA ASP A 16 -17.31 18.79 -17.87
C ASP A 16 -17.60 17.36 -17.38
N LEU A 17 -17.77 16.41 -18.31
CA LEU A 17 -17.95 15.01 -17.96
C LEU A 17 -16.70 14.42 -17.31
N LEU A 18 -15.51 14.68 -17.88
CA LEU A 18 -14.25 14.24 -17.29
C LEU A 18 -14.06 14.83 -15.88
N ASP A 19 -14.31 16.13 -15.72
CA ASP A 19 -14.16 16.82 -14.44
C ASP A 19 -15.12 16.27 -13.38
N LYS A 20 -16.39 16.01 -13.76
CA LYS A 20 -17.37 15.36 -12.87
C LYS A 20 -16.91 13.96 -12.44
N LEU A 21 -16.42 13.14 -13.37
CA LEU A 21 -15.96 11.78 -13.07
C LEU A 21 -14.67 11.77 -12.26
N ALA A 22 -13.75 12.68 -12.52
CA ALA A 22 -12.51 12.84 -11.76
C ALA A 22 -12.79 13.35 -10.34
N ALA A 23 -13.73 14.27 -10.18
CA ALA A 23 -14.14 14.81 -8.88
C ALA A 23 -14.82 13.76 -7.99
N ALA A 24 -15.64 12.88 -8.57
CA ALA A 24 -16.43 11.88 -7.84
C ALA A 24 -15.59 10.95 -6.93
N TYR A 25 -14.35 10.67 -7.31
CA TYR A 25 -13.44 9.78 -6.56
C TYR A 25 -12.03 10.35 -6.46
N ARG A 26 -11.93 11.67 -6.24
CA ARG A 26 -10.66 12.38 -6.16
C ARG A 26 -9.78 11.81 -5.03
N PRO A 27 -8.54 11.37 -5.32
CA PRO A 27 -7.64 10.89 -4.26
C PRO A 27 -7.24 12.02 -3.31
N THR A 28 -7.28 11.76 -2.01
CA THR A 28 -7.06 12.77 -0.94
C THR A 28 -5.62 12.81 -0.39
N ILE A 29 -4.65 12.31 -1.16
CA ILE A 29 -3.26 12.17 -0.71
C ILE A 29 -2.56 13.53 -0.71
N ARG A 30 -2.15 14.00 0.47
CA ARG A 30 -1.40 15.25 0.64
C ARG A 30 0.11 14.99 0.67
N SER A 31 0.87 15.90 0.06
CA SER A 31 2.34 15.90 0.12
C SER A 31 2.85 17.34 0.12
N LYS A 32 4.05 17.55 0.67
CA LYS A 32 4.74 18.85 0.68
C LYS A 32 5.35 19.23 -0.67
N LYS A 33 5.47 18.26 -1.59
CA LYS A 33 6.07 18.49 -2.91
C LYS A 33 5.05 19.17 -3.83
N TRP A 34 5.43 20.28 -4.45
CA TRP A 34 4.55 21.11 -5.30
C TRP A 34 3.93 20.35 -6.47
N TYR A 35 4.64 19.36 -7.04
CA TYR A 35 4.18 18.59 -8.19
C TYR A 35 3.26 17.43 -7.81
N TRP A 36 3.14 17.11 -6.52
CA TRP A 36 2.38 15.94 -6.07
C TRP A 36 0.89 16.00 -6.43
N PRO A 37 0.18 17.14 -6.26
CA PRO A 37 -1.20 17.25 -6.72
C PRO A 37 -1.36 17.00 -8.22
N LEU A 38 -0.39 17.41 -9.04
CA LEU A 38 -0.40 17.17 -10.49
C LEU A 38 -0.28 15.68 -10.80
N PHE A 39 0.65 14.99 -10.14
CA PHE A 39 0.85 13.56 -10.30
C PHE A 39 -0.40 12.75 -9.91
N ILE A 40 -0.97 13.04 -8.74
CA ILE A 40 -2.19 12.38 -8.26
C ILE A 40 -3.37 12.65 -9.20
N ASN A 41 -3.49 13.87 -9.71
CA ASN A 41 -4.52 14.21 -10.68
C ASN A 41 -4.33 13.44 -12.00
N ALA A 42 -3.09 13.32 -12.50
CA ALA A 42 -2.79 12.56 -13.72
C ALA A 42 -3.18 11.08 -13.58
N VAL A 43 -2.86 10.44 -12.45
CA VAL A 43 -3.28 9.06 -12.17
C VAL A 43 -4.81 8.94 -12.12
N ASN A 44 -5.50 9.90 -11.50
CA ASN A 44 -6.96 9.90 -11.44
C ASN A 44 -7.60 10.05 -12.83
N VAL A 45 -7.09 10.96 -13.67
CA VAL A 45 -7.54 11.13 -15.06
C VAL A 45 -7.28 9.87 -15.88
N ALA A 46 -6.10 9.26 -15.75
CA ALA A 46 -5.80 7.99 -16.40
C ALA A 46 -6.77 6.88 -15.99
N MET A 47 -7.18 6.84 -14.71
CA MET A 47 -8.16 5.88 -14.22
C MET A 47 -9.54 6.08 -14.84
N VAL A 48 -9.99 7.33 -14.97
CA VAL A 48 -11.26 7.66 -15.65
C VAL A 48 -11.19 7.29 -17.13
N ALA A 49 -10.08 7.57 -17.80
CA ALA A 49 -9.88 7.23 -19.21
C ALA A 49 -9.90 5.71 -19.43
N ALA A 50 -9.21 4.94 -18.59
CA ALA A 50 -9.23 3.48 -18.63
C ALA A 50 -10.65 2.92 -18.41
N TRP A 51 -11.41 3.49 -17.48
CA TRP A 51 -12.81 3.12 -17.27
C TRP A 51 -13.67 3.40 -18.51
N ARG A 52 -13.49 4.56 -19.16
CA ARG A 52 -14.20 4.87 -20.41
C ARG A 52 -13.88 3.86 -21.50
N ILE A 53 -12.61 3.47 -21.66
CA ILE A 53 -12.19 2.42 -22.60
C ILE A 53 -12.88 1.09 -22.27
N HIS A 54 -12.90 0.69 -20.99
CA HIS A 54 -13.64 -0.50 -20.55
C HIS A 54 -15.14 -0.40 -20.90
N CYS A 55 -15.77 0.76 -20.74
CA CYS A 55 -17.16 0.97 -21.14
C CYS A 55 -17.41 0.89 -22.64
N PHE A 56 -16.40 1.16 -23.47
CA PHE A 56 -16.51 1.06 -24.92
C PHE A 56 -16.32 -0.37 -25.43
N ILE A 57 -15.51 -1.18 -24.72
CA ILE A 57 -15.16 -2.53 -25.16
C ILE A 57 -16.13 -3.57 -24.61
N GLU A 58 -16.53 -3.45 -23.34
CA GLU A 58 -17.32 -4.47 -22.65
C GLU A 58 -18.83 -4.29 -22.87
N GLU A 59 -19.53 -5.38 -23.18
CA GLU A 59 -21.00 -5.39 -23.31
C GLU A 59 -21.72 -5.11 -21.99
N ARG A 60 -21.11 -5.54 -20.87
CA ARG A 60 -21.64 -5.34 -19.51
C ARG A 60 -20.60 -4.58 -18.68
N PRO A 61 -20.50 -3.26 -18.87
CA PRO A 61 -19.44 -2.49 -18.23
C PRO A 61 -19.67 -2.37 -16.72
N LEU A 62 -18.57 -2.39 -15.98
CA LEU A 62 -18.57 -2.18 -14.54
C LEU A 62 -18.88 -0.73 -14.20
N SER A 63 -19.48 -0.52 -13.02
CA SER A 63 -19.57 0.82 -12.46
C SER A 63 -18.17 1.40 -12.23
N HIS A 64 -18.06 2.74 -12.26
CA HIS A 64 -16.77 3.43 -12.08
C HIS A 64 -16.07 3.07 -10.75
N LEU A 65 -16.84 2.85 -9.68
CA LEU A 65 -16.32 2.41 -8.39
C LEU A 65 -15.80 0.98 -8.44
N GLU A 66 -16.57 0.08 -9.05
CA GLU A 66 -16.23 -1.33 -9.11
C GLU A 66 -15.01 -1.58 -9.98
N PHE A 67 -14.92 -0.88 -11.11
CA PHE A 67 -13.73 -0.88 -11.95
C PHE A 67 -12.48 -0.45 -11.18
N ARG A 68 -12.56 0.65 -10.42
CA ARG A 68 -11.45 1.09 -9.55
C ARG A 68 -11.04 0.02 -8.54
N ARG A 69 -12.01 -0.62 -7.87
CA ARG A 69 -11.73 -1.67 -6.89
C ARG A 69 -10.99 -2.83 -7.52
N GLN A 70 -11.45 -3.30 -8.68
CA GLN A 70 -10.79 -4.40 -9.38
C GLN A 70 -9.36 -4.05 -9.76
N VAL A 71 -9.12 -2.86 -10.31
CA VAL A 71 -7.77 -2.39 -10.67
C VAL A 71 -6.83 -2.39 -9.45
N VAL A 72 -7.30 -1.86 -8.31
CA VAL A 72 -6.52 -1.86 -7.06
C VAL A 72 -6.24 -3.30 -6.59
N LEU A 73 -7.24 -4.18 -6.61
CA LEU A 73 -7.06 -5.58 -6.19
C LEU A 73 -6.06 -6.32 -7.09
N SER A 74 -6.15 -6.14 -8.42
CA SER A 74 -5.21 -6.73 -9.37
C SER A 74 -3.78 -6.24 -9.16
N LEU A 75 -3.58 -4.94 -8.89
CA LEU A 75 -2.26 -4.39 -8.57
C LEU A 75 -1.70 -4.99 -7.27
N LEU A 76 -2.50 -5.07 -6.21
CA LEU A 76 -2.08 -5.65 -4.93
C LEU A 76 -1.74 -7.14 -5.04
N GLN A 77 -2.47 -7.89 -5.88
CA GLN A 77 -2.18 -9.30 -6.15
C GLN A 77 -0.90 -9.47 -6.97
N SER A 78 -0.66 -8.59 -7.96
CA SER A 78 0.56 -8.58 -8.76
C SER A 78 1.81 -8.32 -7.92
N GLU A 79 1.76 -7.37 -6.98
CA GLU A 79 2.88 -7.10 -6.06
C GLU A 79 3.23 -8.29 -5.16
N ARG A 80 2.24 -9.12 -4.79
CA ARG A 80 2.49 -10.34 -4.01
C ARG A 80 3.17 -11.44 -4.83
N ALA A 81 2.96 -11.47 -6.15
CA ALA A 81 3.61 -12.41 -7.05
C ALA A 81 5.04 -11.97 -7.41
N ALA A 82 5.30 -10.67 -7.44
CA ALA A 82 6.61 -10.08 -7.72
C ALA A 82 7.53 -10.12 -6.48
N THR A 83 7.97 -11.33 -6.10
CA THR A 83 8.91 -11.65 -5.00
C THR A 83 8.44 -11.26 -3.58
N PRO A 84 8.60 -12.15 -2.58
CA PRO A 84 8.52 -11.73 -1.19
C PRO A 84 9.76 -10.87 -0.89
N ARG A 85 9.72 -9.58 -1.24
CA ARG A 85 10.49 -8.61 -0.46
C ARG A 85 9.97 -8.78 0.95
N ALA A 86 10.81 -9.32 1.82
CA ALA A 86 10.50 -9.50 3.22
C ALA A 86 10.11 -8.14 3.82
N ALA A 87 8.83 -7.80 3.72
CA ALA A 87 8.14 -6.91 4.62
C ALA A 87 8.07 -7.68 5.95
N SER A 88 9.22 -7.81 6.59
CA SER A 88 9.32 -8.04 8.02
C SER A 88 8.71 -6.82 8.69
N ASP A 89 7.39 -6.72 8.74
CA ASP A 89 6.69 -6.00 9.83
C ASP A 89 5.15 -6.11 9.83
N SER A 90 4.51 -7.06 9.14
CA SER A 90 3.04 -7.15 9.21
C SER A 90 2.49 -8.55 9.47
N MET A 91 3.01 -9.24 10.49
CA MET A 91 2.36 -10.38 11.16
C MET A 91 2.64 -10.40 12.69
N SER A 92 2.85 -9.25 13.31
CA SER A 92 3.11 -9.13 14.76
C SER A 92 2.19 -8.10 15.44
N GLN A 93 0.93 -8.06 15.04
CA GLN A 93 -0.13 -7.24 15.68
C GLN A 93 -1.09 -8.09 16.53
N LEU A 94 -0.63 -9.23 17.06
CA LEU A 94 -1.23 -9.82 18.25
C LEU A 94 -0.34 -9.45 19.44
N PRO A 95 -0.80 -8.59 20.37
CA PRO A 95 -0.01 -8.12 21.52
C PRO A 95 0.50 -9.21 22.47
N ASP A 96 0.09 -10.47 22.28
CA ASP A 96 0.24 -11.55 23.26
C ASP A 96 1.44 -12.49 23.01
N ILE A 97 1.85 -12.67 21.75
CA ILE A 97 2.89 -13.66 21.40
C ILE A 97 4.27 -13.26 21.94
N ARG A 98 4.49 -11.96 22.18
CA ARG A 98 5.75 -11.42 22.71
C ARG A 98 6.03 -11.89 24.14
N PHE A 99 4.98 -12.01 24.97
CA PHE A 99 5.05 -12.21 26.41
C PHE A 99 4.65 -13.61 26.87
N ASP A 100 4.29 -14.48 25.95
CA ASP A 100 3.80 -15.83 26.28
C ASP A 100 4.85 -16.76 26.91
N GLY A 101 6.11 -16.32 27.04
CA GLY A 101 7.16 -17.01 27.79
C GLY A 101 7.60 -18.36 27.20
N VAL A 102 6.99 -18.79 26.10
CA VAL A 102 7.13 -20.15 25.56
C VAL A 102 7.65 -20.08 24.12
N ASN A 103 8.58 -20.96 23.74
CA ASN A 103 9.08 -21.12 22.35
C ASN A 103 9.80 -19.90 21.73
N HIS A 104 10.34 -18.96 22.53
CA HIS A 104 11.25 -17.93 22.01
C HIS A 104 12.67 -18.47 21.95
N ILE A 105 13.11 -18.86 20.74
CA ILE A 105 14.44 -19.42 20.51
C ILE A 105 15.24 -18.46 19.65
N LEU A 106 16.48 -18.18 20.06
CA LEU A 106 17.42 -17.41 19.26
C LEU A 106 18.04 -18.27 18.17
N GLY A 107 17.95 -17.80 16.93
CA GLY A 107 18.72 -18.28 15.80
C GLY A 107 19.70 -17.23 15.30
N THR A 108 20.55 -17.65 14.37
CA THR A 108 21.45 -16.76 13.64
C THR A 108 20.76 -16.32 12.35
N GLY A 109 20.69 -15.01 12.13
CA GLY A 109 20.17 -14.39 10.92
C GLY A 109 21.17 -13.41 10.30
N PRO A 110 20.77 -12.73 9.22
CA PRO A 110 21.57 -11.65 8.65
C PRO A 110 21.80 -10.53 9.67
N GLN A 111 22.99 -9.94 9.63
CA GLN A 111 23.37 -8.86 10.54
C GLN A 111 22.39 -7.69 10.43
N GLY A 112 21.90 -7.21 11.58
CA GLY A 112 21.04 -6.04 11.64
C GLY A 112 21.00 -5.42 13.03
N ARG A 113 20.17 -4.38 13.23
CA ARG A 113 20.11 -3.66 14.50
C ARG A 113 19.20 -4.36 15.51
N CYS A 114 19.67 -4.45 16.76
CA CYS A 114 18.88 -4.93 17.88
C CYS A 114 17.68 -4.00 18.14
N LYS A 115 16.50 -4.57 18.43
CA LYS A 115 15.28 -3.79 18.69
C LYS A 115 15.39 -2.92 19.95
N VAL A 116 16.08 -3.42 20.99
CA VAL A 116 16.27 -2.75 22.29
C VAL A 116 17.41 -1.74 22.24
N CYS A 117 18.66 -2.19 22.14
CA CYS A 117 19.83 -1.31 22.27
C CYS A 117 20.31 -0.66 20.94
N LYS A 118 19.65 -0.96 19.82
CA LYS A 118 19.98 -0.45 18.46
C LYS A 118 21.37 -0.80 17.91
N ARG A 119 22.23 -1.50 18.65
CA ARG A 119 23.54 -2.00 18.17
C ARG A 119 23.36 -3.20 17.24
N ASN A 120 24.37 -3.46 16.41
CA ASN A 120 24.34 -4.57 15.47
C ASN A 120 24.38 -5.93 16.19
N THR A 121 23.62 -6.89 15.66
CA THR A 121 23.57 -8.28 16.09
C THR A 121 23.20 -9.20 14.92
N LYS A 122 23.68 -10.44 14.98
CA LYS A 122 23.23 -11.54 14.11
C LYS A 122 22.18 -12.41 14.79
N ASN A 123 21.91 -12.19 16.08
CA ASN A 123 20.97 -12.98 16.86
C ASN A 123 19.55 -12.50 16.60
N MET A 124 18.65 -13.45 16.37
CA MET A 124 17.26 -13.19 16.00
C MET A 124 16.32 -14.21 16.66
N CYS A 125 15.28 -13.74 17.34
CA CYS A 125 14.21 -14.59 17.85
C CYS A 125 13.40 -15.13 16.67
N LYS A 126 13.35 -16.46 16.50
CA LYS A 126 12.64 -17.10 15.38
C LYS A 126 11.13 -16.87 15.42
N LYS A 127 10.55 -16.82 16.62
CA LYS A 127 9.11 -16.70 16.84
C LYS A 127 8.60 -15.28 16.61
N CYS A 128 9.29 -14.28 17.16
CA CYS A 128 8.92 -12.88 17.00
C CYS A 128 9.56 -12.19 15.78
N ASN A 129 10.47 -12.88 15.07
CA ASN A 129 11.25 -12.35 13.96
C ASN A 129 11.95 -11.01 14.28
N VAL A 130 12.45 -10.87 15.51
CA VAL A 130 13.14 -9.66 16.01
C VAL A 130 14.58 -9.93 16.37
N ARG A 131 15.44 -8.94 16.17
CA ARG A 131 16.88 -9.02 16.47
C ARG A 131 17.16 -8.58 17.90
N LEU A 132 17.77 -9.45 18.70
CA LEU A 132 17.97 -9.26 20.14
C LEU A 132 19.33 -9.84 20.56
N HIS A 133 20.10 -9.09 21.36
CA HIS A 133 21.30 -9.65 22.00
C HIS A 133 20.91 -10.61 23.12
N ALA A 134 21.70 -11.67 23.26
CA ALA A 134 21.69 -12.59 24.42
C ALA A 134 23.14 -12.96 24.81
N GLU A 135 24.05 -12.02 24.59
CA GLU A 135 25.44 -12.15 25.02
C GLU A 135 25.53 -11.86 26.52
N ARG A 136 26.53 -12.46 27.19
CA ARG A 136 26.82 -12.20 28.61
C ARG A 136 27.02 -10.69 28.82
N GLY A 137 26.14 -10.05 29.59
CA GLY A 137 26.12 -8.61 29.84
C GLY A 137 25.15 -7.78 28.98
N LYS A 138 24.44 -8.36 28.01
CA LYS A 138 23.37 -7.69 27.25
C LYS A 138 22.08 -8.52 27.27
N GLN A 139 21.20 -8.23 28.22
CA GLN A 139 19.91 -8.91 28.42
C GLN A 139 18.79 -8.39 27.50
N CYS A 140 19.11 -8.02 26.26
CA CYS A 140 18.11 -7.45 25.34
C CYS A 140 16.98 -8.44 25.00
N PHE A 141 17.28 -9.74 24.99
CA PHE A 141 16.28 -10.79 24.79
C PHE A 141 15.24 -10.81 25.92
N GLU A 142 15.69 -10.84 27.18
CA GLU A 142 14.83 -10.85 28.37
C GLU A 142 14.03 -9.55 28.47
N ILE A 143 14.66 -8.39 28.30
CA ILE A 143 13.98 -7.08 28.31
C ILE A 143 12.85 -7.06 27.27
N TYR A 144 13.10 -7.60 26.07
CA TYR A 144 12.08 -7.60 25.04
C TYR A 144 10.95 -8.58 25.35
N HIS A 145 11.20 -9.77 25.90
CA HIS A 145 10.14 -10.77 26.11
C HIS A 145 9.45 -10.70 27.48
N GLN A 146 10.04 -10.01 28.46
CA GLN A 146 9.54 -9.98 29.85
C GLN A 146 9.08 -8.59 30.31
N GLN A 147 9.57 -7.50 29.71
CA GLN A 147 9.24 -6.14 30.14
C GLN A 147 8.17 -5.51 29.24
N LYS A 148 7.00 -5.21 29.83
CA LYS A 148 5.87 -4.56 29.16
C LYS A 148 6.17 -3.10 28.84
#